data_AF-A0A316DF13-F1
#
_entry.id   AF-A0A316DF13-F1
#
_cell.length_a   1.000
_cell.length_b   1.000
_cell.length_c   1.000
_cell.angle_alpha   90.00
_cell.angle_beta   90.00
_cell.angle_gamma   90.00
#
_symmetry.space_group_name_H-M   'P 1'
#
loop_
_entity.id
_entity.type
_entity.pdbx_description
1 polymer ?
#
loop_
_entity_poly.entity_id
_entity_poly.type
_entity_poly.pdbx_seq_one_letter_code
_entity_poly.pdbx_strand_id
1 'polypeptide(L)'
;MLNRKLITSNSRTNHSRDVGKHFKLKFKIMNKLIIILSFLLATTQLSSQKKIDLTSDESLTKIFNKEEIEGLESIVRFVDNMVLKSTSENNPSNAYHLYFEEIVQTPEYIVPFKEVTKYQFLKNLDSTQLTIVWRFSQNAGVFKYRDSIYRNPDFITFLEIKPFSKYMDYLKDLGKNDPYFKAIQQEFDGAGNLMAGSAAWFEKNHKSFDFDIPKNRLWAAIYLLSNEETIEMKLDRYYKNK
;
A
#
# COMPACT_ATOMS: atom_id res chain seq x y z
N MET A 1 77.92 -38.78 -30.25
CA MET A 1 78.82 -38.07 -29.32
C MET A 1 78.22 -38.13 -27.93
N LEU A 2 78.91 -38.80 -27.00
CA LEU A 2 78.59 -38.84 -25.58
C LEU A 2 78.57 -37.43 -24.99
N ASN A 3 77.66 -37.15 -24.03
CA ASN A 3 78.12 -36.67 -22.73
C ASN A 3 77.11 -36.79 -21.58
N ARG A 4 77.70 -37.09 -20.42
CA ARG A 4 77.13 -37.40 -19.09
C ARG A 4 76.47 -36.22 -18.38
N LYS A 5 75.89 -36.57 -17.21
CA LYS A 5 75.67 -35.81 -15.95
C LYS A 5 74.24 -35.25 -15.81
N LEU A 6 73.59 -35.25 -14.64
CA LEU A 6 74.01 -35.44 -13.25
C LEU A 6 72.76 -35.79 -12.42
N ILE A 7 72.90 -36.71 -11.47
CA ILE A 7 71.93 -36.95 -10.39
C ILE A 7 72.16 -35.90 -9.30
N THR A 8 71.12 -35.19 -8.87
CA THR A 8 71.08 -34.50 -7.57
C THR A 8 69.76 -34.79 -6.87
N SER A 9 69.88 -35.40 -5.69
CA SER A 9 68.82 -35.54 -4.70
C SER A 9 68.69 -34.24 -3.92
N ASN A 10 67.46 -33.85 -3.58
CA ASN A 10 67.20 -32.86 -2.54
C ASN A 10 65.83 -33.12 -1.91
N SER A 11 65.86 -33.70 -0.72
CA SER A 11 64.76 -33.75 0.23
C SER A 11 64.68 -32.39 0.94
N ARG A 12 63.52 -31.73 0.88
CA ARG A 12 63.16 -30.64 1.80
C ARG A 12 61.74 -30.80 2.30
N THR A 13 61.65 -30.65 3.61
CA THR A 13 60.55 -30.90 4.53
C THR A 13 59.44 -29.86 4.41
N ASN A 14 58.20 -30.31 4.22
CA ASN A 14 56.99 -29.49 4.30
C ASN A 14 56.43 -29.55 5.73
N HIS A 15 56.84 -28.63 6.60
CA HIS A 15 56.29 -28.54 7.96
C HIS A 15 55.97 -27.08 8.38
N SER A 16 55.27 -26.34 7.51
CA SER A 16 54.76 -24.99 7.84
C SER A 16 53.60 -24.55 6.92
N ARG A 17 52.52 -25.35 6.83
CA ARG A 17 51.34 -24.99 6.02
C ARG A 17 49.98 -25.17 6.68
N ASP A 18 49.94 -25.48 7.98
CA ASP A 18 48.67 -25.85 8.63
C ASP A 18 48.06 -24.77 9.52
N VAL A 19 48.88 -23.89 10.10
CA VAL A 19 48.38 -22.84 11.03
C VAL A 19 47.55 -21.76 10.30
N GLY A 20 47.90 -21.43 9.05
CA GLY A 20 47.22 -20.40 8.26
C GLY A 20 45.83 -20.80 7.72
N LYS A 21 45.55 -22.11 7.58
CA LYS A 21 44.26 -22.60 7.10
C LYS A 21 43.17 -22.52 8.19
N HIS A 22 43.55 -22.83 9.43
CA HIS A 22 42.64 -22.73 10.57
C HIS A 22 42.17 -21.29 10.85
N PHE A 23 43.04 -20.29 10.65
CA PHE A 23 42.69 -18.88 10.88
C PHE A 23 41.75 -18.33 9.79
N LYS A 24 42.01 -18.67 8.52
CA LYS A 24 41.13 -18.25 7.39
C LYS A 24 39.74 -18.89 7.47
N LEU A 25 39.63 -20.13 7.97
CA LEU A 25 38.35 -20.80 8.14
C LEU A 25 37.52 -20.14 9.25
N LYS A 26 38.13 -19.80 10.39
CA LYS A 26 37.45 -19.08 11.49
C LYS A 26 36.95 -17.70 11.06
N PHE A 27 37.74 -16.95 10.30
CA PHE A 27 37.35 -15.62 9.79
C PHE A 27 36.17 -15.71 8.80
N LYS A 28 36.15 -16.73 7.93
CA LYS A 28 35.06 -16.95 6.97
C LYS A 28 33.74 -17.37 7.65
N ILE A 29 33.82 -18.10 8.77
CA ILE A 29 32.64 -18.46 9.58
C ILE A 29 32.10 -17.24 10.33
N MET A 30 32.98 -16.42 10.90
CA MET A 30 32.60 -15.21 11.64
C MET A 30 31.91 -14.16 10.74
N ASN A 31 32.38 -13.96 9.51
CA ASN A 31 31.72 -13.05 8.57
C ASN A 31 30.35 -13.54 8.11
N LYS A 32 30.15 -14.87 7.99
CA LYS A 32 28.83 -15.44 7.69
C LYS A 32 27.85 -15.27 8.86
N LEU A 33 28.34 -15.44 10.10
CA LEU A 33 27.53 -15.21 11.29
C LEU A 33 27.13 -13.74 11.43
N ILE A 34 28.02 -12.79 11.12
CA ILE A 34 27.70 -11.35 11.14
C ILE A 34 26.60 -11.03 10.13
N ILE A 35 26.67 -11.55 8.90
CA ILE A 35 25.63 -11.29 7.87
C ILE A 35 24.27 -11.85 8.29
N ILE A 36 24.23 -13.05 8.89
CA ILE A 36 22.98 -13.66 9.37
C ILE A 36 22.41 -12.86 10.55
N LEU A 37 23.26 -12.39 11.46
CA LEU A 37 22.85 -11.58 12.61
C LEU A 37 22.32 -10.21 12.16
N SER A 38 22.93 -9.58 11.14
CA SER A 38 22.45 -8.34 10.53
C SER A 38 21.08 -8.53 9.86
N PHE A 39 20.83 -9.69 9.24
CA PHE A 39 19.54 -10.01 8.62
C PHE A 39 18.44 -10.25 9.66
N LEU A 40 18.78 -10.88 10.80
CA LEU A 40 17.86 -11.09 11.93
C LEU A 40 17.54 -9.80 12.71
N LEU A 41 18.46 -8.83 12.74
CA LEU A 41 18.23 -7.52 13.35
C LEU A 41 17.42 -6.57 12.44
N ALA A 42 17.42 -6.81 11.13
CA ALA A 42 16.61 -6.02 10.19
C ALA A 42 15.12 -6.43 10.20
N THR A 43 14.76 -7.63 10.67
CA THR A 43 13.37 -8.09 10.71
C THR A 43 12.60 -7.67 11.97
N THR A 44 13.28 -7.18 13.01
CA THR A 44 12.63 -6.76 14.26
C THR A 44 12.04 -5.34 14.21
N GLN A 45 12.34 -4.55 13.18
CA GLN A 45 11.77 -3.21 13.01
C GLN A 45 10.34 -3.19 12.44
N LEU A 46 9.77 -4.33 12.02
CA LEU A 46 8.39 -4.38 11.51
C LEU A 46 7.30 -4.63 12.58
N SER A 47 7.67 -4.88 13.84
CA SER A 47 6.74 -5.51 14.81
C SER A 47 6.09 -4.58 15.84
N SER A 48 6.15 -3.24 15.66
CA SER A 48 5.52 -2.29 16.60
C SER A 48 4.58 -1.28 15.91
N GLN A 49 3.96 -1.66 14.80
CA GLN A 49 2.92 -0.82 14.20
C GLN A 49 1.67 -0.85 15.09
N LYS A 50 1.22 0.31 15.56
CA LYS A 50 -0.05 0.46 16.29
C LYS A 50 -1.19 0.07 15.34
N LYS A 51 -1.65 -1.18 15.47
CA LYS A 51 -2.82 -1.69 14.75
C LYS A 51 -4.03 -0.90 15.24
N ILE A 52 -4.84 -0.39 14.32
CA ILE A 52 -6.15 0.16 14.70
C ILE A 52 -7.11 -0.99 14.99
N ASP A 53 -7.89 -0.84 16.05
CA ASP A 53 -8.95 -1.78 16.39
C ASP A 53 -10.29 -1.22 15.90
N LEU A 54 -10.75 -1.72 14.75
CA LEU A 54 -12.05 -1.31 14.20
C LEU A 54 -13.23 -1.86 15.02
N THR A 55 -13.02 -2.88 15.85
CA THR A 55 -14.10 -3.43 16.70
C THR A 55 -14.47 -2.50 17.86
N SER A 56 -13.62 -1.51 18.16
CA SER A 56 -13.92 -0.45 19.12
C SER A 56 -14.96 0.57 18.62
N ASP A 57 -15.31 0.55 17.33
CA ASP A 57 -16.36 1.39 16.75
C ASP A 57 -17.73 0.67 16.83
N GLU A 58 -18.62 1.21 17.67
CA GLU A 58 -19.98 0.66 17.86
C GLU A 58 -20.84 0.71 16.60
N SER A 59 -20.70 1.75 15.77
CA SER A 59 -21.47 1.88 14.53
C SER A 59 -21.02 0.82 13.52
N LEU A 60 -19.73 0.51 13.51
CA LEU A 60 -19.12 -0.49 12.64
C LEU A 60 -19.54 -1.91 13.05
N THR A 61 -19.42 -2.26 14.33
CA THR A 61 -19.78 -3.60 14.85
C THR A 61 -21.29 -3.92 14.77
N LYS A 62 -22.14 -2.89 14.67
CA LYS A 62 -23.58 -3.05 14.43
C LYS A 62 -23.91 -3.49 13.00
N ILE A 63 -23.05 -3.20 12.03
CA ILE A 63 -23.35 -3.33 10.59
C ILE A 63 -22.57 -4.47 9.96
N PHE A 64 -21.32 -4.64 10.39
CA PHE A 64 -20.41 -5.63 9.83
C PHE A 64 -20.25 -6.82 10.78
N ASN A 65 -20.19 -8.01 10.21
CA ASN A 65 -19.78 -9.20 10.95
C ASN A 65 -18.25 -9.22 11.13
N LYS A 66 -17.74 -10.16 11.93
CA LYS A 66 -16.32 -10.23 12.25
C LYS A 66 -15.42 -10.36 11.00
N GLU A 67 -15.77 -11.22 10.06
CA GLU A 67 -15.00 -11.49 8.84
C GLU A 67 -14.93 -10.25 7.93
N GLU A 68 -16.02 -9.47 7.88
CA GLU A 68 -16.11 -8.21 7.17
C GLU A 68 -15.22 -7.14 7.81
N ILE A 69 -15.22 -7.06 9.16
CA ILE A 69 -14.35 -6.14 9.91
C ILE A 69 -12.88 -6.49 9.68
N GLU A 70 -12.50 -7.76 9.69
CA GLU A 70 -11.14 -8.21 9.38
C GLU A 70 -10.69 -7.81 7.96
N GLY A 71 -11.62 -7.79 7.00
CA GLY A 71 -11.40 -7.25 5.66
C GLY A 71 -11.11 -5.75 5.67
N LEU A 72 -11.93 -4.97 6.38
CA LEU A 72 -11.75 -3.52 6.54
C LEU A 72 -10.43 -3.19 7.28
N GLU A 73 -10.05 -3.97 8.28
CA GLU A 73 -8.75 -3.83 8.95
C GLU A 73 -7.58 -4.11 8.01
N SER A 74 -7.74 -5.07 7.09
CA SER A 74 -6.72 -5.39 6.08
C SER A 74 -6.55 -4.25 5.08
N ILE A 75 -7.65 -3.60 4.70
CA ILE A 75 -7.66 -2.37 3.90
C ILE A 75 -6.90 -1.25 4.61
N VAL A 76 -7.25 -0.96 5.87
CA VAL A 76 -6.57 0.11 6.63
C VAL A 76 -5.09 -0.20 6.79
N ARG A 77 -4.71 -1.44 7.10
CA ARG A 77 -3.31 -1.84 7.25
C ARG A 77 -2.50 -1.70 5.96
N PHE A 78 -3.10 -2.02 4.81
CA PHE A 78 -2.47 -1.80 3.52
C PHE A 78 -2.14 -0.32 3.32
N VAL A 79 -3.12 0.56 3.58
CA VAL A 79 -2.92 2.01 3.44
C VAL A 79 -1.93 2.55 4.47
N ASP A 80 -2.03 2.13 5.74
CA ASP A 80 -1.10 2.50 6.79
C ASP A 80 0.35 2.22 6.37
N ASN A 81 0.61 1.04 5.82
CA ASN A 81 1.94 0.67 5.33
C ASN A 81 2.43 1.57 4.19
N MET A 82 1.53 1.97 3.30
CA MET A 82 1.86 2.86 2.19
C MET A 82 2.18 4.28 2.68
N VAL A 83 1.36 4.85 3.56
CA VAL A 83 1.57 6.21 4.08
C VAL A 83 2.79 6.28 4.99
N LEU A 84 2.98 5.32 5.91
CA LEU A 84 4.18 5.27 6.77
C LEU A 84 5.46 5.19 5.95
N LYS A 85 5.47 4.35 4.91
CA LYS A 85 6.62 4.23 4.01
C LYS A 85 6.89 5.52 3.24
N SER A 86 5.84 6.22 2.79
CA SER A 86 5.98 7.47 2.04
C SER A 86 6.53 8.60 2.91
N THR A 87 6.07 8.69 4.16
CA THR A 87 6.42 9.80 5.06
C THR A 87 7.59 9.49 5.98
N SER A 88 8.10 8.25 5.97
CA SER A 88 9.13 7.76 6.92
C SER A 88 8.72 7.90 8.40
N GLU A 89 7.41 7.91 8.67
CA GLU A 89 6.85 7.97 10.01
C GLU A 89 6.67 6.58 10.61
N ASN A 90 6.62 6.53 11.94
CA ASN A 90 6.26 5.31 12.69
C ASN A 90 4.86 5.39 13.29
N ASN A 91 4.31 6.60 13.43
CA ASN A 91 2.95 6.82 13.91
C ASN A 91 2.01 6.98 12.70
N PRO A 92 1.01 6.10 12.54
CA PRO A 92 0.12 6.19 11.39
C PRO A 92 -0.70 7.48 11.33
N SER A 93 -1.15 8.02 12.47
CA SER A 93 -1.91 9.27 12.50
C SER A 93 -1.10 10.43 11.95
N ASN A 94 0.15 10.58 12.40
CA ASN A 94 1.09 11.55 11.84
C ASN A 94 1.36 11.30 10.35
N ALA A 95 1.51 10.03 9.95
CA ALA A 95 1.76 9.66 8.57
C ALA A 95 0.62 10.09 7.63
N TYR A 96 -0.65 9.87 8.00
CA TYR A 96 -1.77 10.37 7.21
C TYR A 96 -1.74 11.89 7.10
N HIS A 97 -1.48 12.61 8.21
CA HIS A 97 -1.42 14.07 8.14
C HIS A 97 -0.33 14.57 7.20
N LEU A 98 0.89 14.06 7.32
CA LEU A 98 1.99 14.44 6.42
C LEU A 98 1.70 14.05 4.97
N TYR A 99 1.08 12.90 4.75
CA TYR A 99 0.73 12.44 3.41
C TYR A 99 -0.34 13.32 2.74
N PHE A 100 -1.38 13.72 3.47
CA PHE A 100 -2.36 14.69 2.96
C PHE A 100 -1.78 16.09 2.80
N GLU A 101 -0.84 16.50 3.65
CA GLU A 101 -0.14 17.77 3.49
C GLU A 101 0.70 17.80 2.21
N GLU A 102 1.37 16.70 1.86
CA GLU A 102 2.05 16.53 0.56
C GLU A 102 1.08 16.63 -0.62
N ILE A 103 -0.08 15.97 -0.55
CA ILE A 103 -1.13 16.06 -1.58
C ILE A 103 -1.59 17.51 -1.77
N VAL A 104 -1.90 18.21 -0.68
CA VAL A 104 -2.41 19.59 -0.73
C VAL A 104 -1.37 20.59 -1.26
N GLN A 105 -0.08 20.35 -0.98
CA GLN A 105 1.01 21.22 -1.41
C GLN A 105 1.44 20.98 -2.86
N THR A 106 1.04 19.86 -3.46
CA THR A 106 1.42 19.54 -4.84
C THR A 106 0.38 20.08 -5.82
N PRO A 107 0.76 20.94 -6.78
CA PRO A 107 -0.18 21.52 -7.73
C PRO A 107 -0.66 20.50 -8.77
N GLU A 108 0.12 19.47 -9.08
CA GLU A 108 -0.27 18.36 -9.93
C GLU A 108 -1.09 17.31 -9.19
N TYR A 109 -1.99 16.63 -9.92
CA TYR A 109 -2.70 15.48 -9.39
C TYR A 109 -1.71 14.35 -9.04
N ILE A 110 -1.67 13.98 -7.76
CA ILE A 110 -0.91 12.83 -7.27
C ILE A 110 -1.84 11.61 -7.25
N VAL A 111 -1.41 10.53 -7.92
CA VAL A 111 -2.01 9.21 -7.72
C VAL A 111 -1.41 8.62 -6.45
N PRO A 112 -2.20 8.40 -5.37
CA PRO A 112 -1.62 8.05 -4.08
C PRO A 112 -0.78 6.77 -4.14
N PHE A 113 -1.31 5.74 -4.79
CA PHE A 113 -0.68 4.43 -4.86
C PHE A 113 -0.60 3.94 -6.31
N LYS A 114 0.53 3.34 -6.67
CA LYS A 114 0.70 2.66 -7.96
C LYS A 114 -0.47 1.71 -8.21
N GLU A 115 -1.18 1.92 -9.30
CA GLU A 115 -2.46 1.26 -9.54
C GLU A 115 -2.34 -0.27 -9.64
N VAL A 116 -1.23 -0.77 -10.21
CA VAL A 116 -0.94 -2.21 -10.27
C VAL A 116 -0.90 -2.84 -8.88
N THR A 117 -0.18 -2.22 -7.94
CA THR A 117 -0.06 -2.71 -6.55
C THR A 117 -1.41 -2.61 -5.83
N LYS A 118 -2.11 -1.49 -6.00
CA LYS A 118 -3.44 -1.25 -5.44
C LYS A 118 -4.44 -2.30 -5.91
N TYR A 119 -4.54 -2.53 -7.22
CA TYR A 119 -5.49 -3.50 -7.78
C TYR A 119 -5.14 -4.93 -7.43
N GLN A 120 -3.84 -5.29 -7.37
CA GLN A 120 -3.43 -6.61 -6.93
C GLN A 120 -3.87 -6.87 -5.48
N PHE A 121 -3.69 -5.89 -4.59
CA PHE A 121 -4.19 -5.98 -3.22
C PHE A 121 -5.72 -6.17 -3.18
N LEU A 122 -6.47 -5.29 -3.85
CA LEU A 122 -7.94 -5.33 -3.84
C LEU A 122 -8.53 -6.61 -4.45
N LYS A 123 -7.90 -7.16 -5.49
CA LYS A 123 -8.32 -8.44 -6.12
C LYS A 123 -8.00 -9.66 -5.25
N ASN A 124 -7.07 -9.53 -4.31
CA ASN A 124 -6.70 -10.60 -3.37
C ASN A 124 -7.56 -10.57 -2.09
N LEU A 125 -8.37 -9.52 -1.88
CA LEU A 125 -9.40 -9.54 -0.85
C LEU A 125 -10.47 -10.57 -1.22
N ASP A 126 -11.12 -11.17 -0.21
CA ASP A 126 -12.28 -12.01 -0.50
C ASP A 126 -13.35 -11.19 -1.22
N SER A 127 -14.06 -11.83 -2.16
CA SER A 127 -15.07 -11.15 -2.97
C SER A 127 -16.14 -10.45 -2.12
N THR A 128 -16.48 -11.00 -0.96
CA THR A 128 -17.41 -10.37 -0.01
C THR A 128 -16.79 -9.12 0.62
N GLN A 129 -15.52 -9.17 1.01
CA GLN A 129 -14.80 -8.04 1.61
C GLN A 129 -14.63 -6.86 0.64
N LEU A 130 -14.27 -7.14 -0.62
CA LEU A 130 -14.18 -6.10 -1.64
C LEU A 130 -15.54 -5.43 -1.89
N THR A 131 -16.59 -6.25 -2.04
CA THR A 131 -17.93 -5.79 -2.45
C THR A 131 -18.70 -5.05 -1.35
N ILE A 132 -18.17 -5.00 -0.14
CA ILE A 132 -18.69 -4.15 0.94
C ILE A 132 -18.46 -2.66 0.64
N VAL A 133 -17.34 -2.32 -0.01
CA VAL A 133 -16.97 -0.93 -0.27
C VAL A 133 -16.96 -0.64 -1.77
N TRP A 134 -16.33 -1.50 -2.57
CA TRP A 134 -16.04 -1.20 -3.98
C TRP A 134 -16.61 -2.22 -4.96
N ARG A 135 -16.59 -1.83 -6.23
CA ARG A 135 -16.66 -2.74 -7.38
C ARG A 135 -15.65 -2.33 -8.43
N PHE A 136 -15.16 -3.31 -9.19
CA PHE A 136 -14.47 -3.03 -10.44
C PHE A 136 -15.49 -2.84 -11.57
N SER A 137 -15.26 -1.83 -12.41
CA SER A 137 -16.12 -1.45 -13.53
C SER A 137 -15.26 -1.28 -14.78
N GLN A 138 -15.74 -1.76 -15.93
CA GLN A 138 -15.12 -1.52 -17.25
C GLN A 138 -15.92 -0.49 -18.06
N ASN A 139 -16.88 0.19 -17.42
CA ASN A 139 -17.71 1.18 -18.11
C ASN A 139 -17.00 2.53 -18.18
N ALA A 140 -16.01 2.63 -19.06
CA ALA A 140 -15.22 3.83 -19.24
C ALA A 140 -15.96 4.99 -19.94
N GLY A 141 -17.18 4.75 -20.41
CA GLY A 141 -17.94 5.72 -21.19
C GLY A 141 -17.28 6.02 -22.53
N VAL A 142 -17.49 7.26 -23.00
CA VAL A 142 -16.89 7.76 -24.25
C VAL A 142 -15.95 8.90 -23.90
N PHE A 143 -14.71 8.82 -24.36
CA PHE A 143 -13.73 9.86 -24.14
C PHE A 143 -12.83 10.05 -25.37
N LYS A 144 -12.29 11.26 -25.52
CA LYS A 144 -11.34 11.62 -26.56
C LYS A 144 -9.93 11.54 -25.98
N TYR A 145 -9.00 10.94 -26.72
CA TYR A 145 -7.59 10.96 -26.38
C TYR A 145 -6.78 11.15 -27.66
N ARG A 146 -6.01 12.26 -27.70
CA ARG A 146 -5.37 12.77 -28.92
C ARG A 146 -6.40 12.93 -30.04
N ASP A 147 -6.18 12.28 -31.18
CA ASP A 147 -7.05 12.33 -32.35
C ASP A 147 -8.08 11.19 -32.40
N SER A 148 -8.16 10.37 -31.36
CA SER A 148 -9.03 9.18 -31.30
C SER A 148 -10.18 9.34 -30.30
N ILE A 149 -11.31 8.70 -30.60
CA ILE A 149 -12.46 8.57 -29.70
C ILE A 149 -12.56 7.10 -29.28
N TYR A 150 -12.53 6.85 -27.97
CA TYR A 150 -12.72 5.53 -27.40
C TYR A 150 -14.13 5.40 -26.85
N ARG A 151 -14.75 4.23 -27.06
CA ARG A 151 -16.08 3.91 -26.56
C ARG A 151 -15.97 2.62 -25.75
N ASN A 152 -16.13 2.72 -24.43
CA ASN A 152 -16.05 1.62 -23.47
C ASN A 152 -14.88 0.64 -23.72
N PRO A 153 -13.62 1.10 -23.79
CA PRO A 153 -12.49 0.20 -23.90
C PRO A 153 -12.42 -0.75 -22.69
N ASP A 154 -12.37 -2.05 -22.98
CA ASP A 154 -12.29 -3.14 -22.01
C ASP A 154 -10.99 -3.15 -21.19
N PHE A 155 -9.91 -2.57 -21.74
CA PHE A 155 -8.62 -2.43 -21.09
C PHE A 155 -8.57 -1.32 -20.03
N ILE A 156 -9.62 -0.50 -19.89
CA ILE A 156 -9.73 0.49 -18.82
C ILE A 156 -10.64 -0.07 -17.73
N THR A 157 -10.07 -0.19 -16.54
CA THR A 157 -10.79 -0.58 -15.32
C THR A 157 -10.86 0.62 -14.38
N PHE A 158 -12.01 0.77 -13.75
CA PHE A 158 -12.27 1.72 -12.67
C PHE A 158 -12.60 0.98 -11.38
N LEU A 159 -12.24 1.60 -10.27
CA LEU A 159 -12.64 1.22 -8.93
C LEU A 159 -13.69 2.22 -8.44
N GLU A 160 -14.91 1.76 -8.29
CA GLU A 160 -16.03 2.60 -7.87
C GLU A 160 -16.45 2.22 -6.45
N ILE A 161 -16.65 3.21 -5.57
CA ILE A 161 -17.35 2.99 -4.30
C ILE A 161 -18.81 2.63 -4.62
N LYS A 162 -19.33 1.59 -3.98
CA LYS A 162 -20.71 1.13 -4.20
C LYS A 162 -21.71 1.99 -3.41
N PRO A 163 -22.60 2.75 -4.06
CA PRO A 163 -23.58 3.60 -3.39
C PRO A 163 -24.68 2.82 -2.66
N PHE A 164 -24.89 1.54 -3.01
CA PHE A 164 -25.81 0.65 -2.30
C PHE A 164 -25.01 -0.50 -1.69
N SER A 165 -24.47 -0.26 -0.50
CA SER A 165 -23.58 -1.19 0.19
C SER A 165 -23.66 -1.03 1.71
N LYS A 166 -23.22 -2.04 2.45
CA LYS A 166 -23.09 -1.96 3.92
C LYS A 166 -22.19 -0.80 4.35
N TYR A 167 -21.20 -0.42 3.53
CA TYR A 167 -20.37 0.74 3.81
C TYR A 167 -21.17 2.04 3.81
N MET A 168 -22.14 2.20 2.91
CA MET A 168 -23.04 3.36 2.93
C MET A 168 -24.00 3.33 4.13
N ASP A 169 -24.46 2.14 4.54
CA ASP A 169 -25.22 2.00 5.79
C ASP A 169 -24.40 2.44 7.01
N TYR A 170 -23.08 2.17 7.01
CA TYR A 170 -22.16 2.63 8.04
C TYR A 170 -21.98 4.15 8.04
N LEU A 171 -21.75 4.77 6.88
CA LEU A 171 -21.71 6.22 6.78
C LEU A 171 -23.02 6.87 7.25
N LYS A 172 -24.16 6.24 6.97
CA LYS A 172 -25.48 6.70 7.44
C LYS A 172 -25.63 6.60 8.96
N ASP A 173 -25.12 5.55 9.59
CA ASP A 173 -25.15 5.42 11.05
C ASP A 173 -24.21 6.44 11.72
N LEU A 174 -22.99 6.62 11.20
CA LEU A 174 -22.08 7.68 11.63
C LEU A 174 -22.70 9.08 11.49
N GLY A 175 -23.37 9.34 10.37
CA GLY A 175 -24.01 10.62 10.05
C GLY A 175 -25.13 11.04 11.00
N LYS A 176 -25.59 10.16 11.90
CA LYS A 176 -26.53 10.53 12.97
C LYS A 176 -25.91 11.49 13.98
N ASN A 177 -24.62 11.34 14.23
CA ASN A 177 -23.88 12.08 15.25
C ASN A 177 -22.72 12.90 14.68
N ASP A 178 -22.39 12.72 13.40
CA ASP A 178 -21.25 13.37 12.76
C ASP A 178 -21.68 14.08 11.45
N PRO A 179 -21.73 15.43 11.43
CA PRO A 179 -22.17 16.19 10.27
C PRO A 179 -21.31 15.95 9.02
N TYR A 180 -20.02 15.65 9.19
CA TYR A 180 -19.14 15.38 8.05
C TYR A 180 -19.58 14.10 7.33
N PHE A 181 -19.72 12.98 8.06
CA PHE A 181 -20.16 11.72 7.47
C PHE A 181 -21.59 11.77 6.95
N LYS A 182 -22.46 12.60 7.56
CA LYS A 182 -23.79 12.88 7.01
C LYS A 182 -23.71 13.51 5.62
N ALA A 183 -22.86 14.53 5.44
CA ALA A 183 -22.70 15.19 4.15
C ALA A 183 -22.17 14.21 3.09
N ILE A 184 -21.15 13.42 3.42
CA ILE A 184 -20.61 12.39 2.52
C ILE A 184 -21.71 11.39 2.12
N GLN A 185 -22.47 10.87 3.10
CA GLN A 185 -23.54 9.92 2.82
C GLN A 185 -24.63 10.51 1.89
N GLN A 186 -24.99 11.77 2.07
CA GLN A 186 -25.97 12.46 1.21
C GLN A 186 -25.47 12.65 -0.23
N GLU A 187 -24.16 12.85 -0.43
CA GLU A 187 -23.59 12.91 -1.77
C GLU A 187 -23.68 11.57 -2.50
N PHE A 188 -23.40 10.46 -1.81
CA PHE A 188 -23.58 9.14 -2.41
C PHE A 188 -25.05 8.83 -2.71
N ASP A 189 -25.99 9.20 -1.82
CA ASP A 189 -27.42 9.03 -2.08
C ASP A 189 -27.89 9.86 -3.29
N GLY A 190 -27.41 11.10 -3.42
CA GLY A 190 -27.87 12.04 -4.44
C GLY A 190 -27.16 11.89 -5.79
N ALA A 191 -25.85 11.71 -5.80
CA ALA A 191 -24.99 11.71 -6.98
C ALA A 191 -24.41 10.33 -7.30
N GLY A 192 -24.53 9.35 -6.40
CA GLY A 192 -23.93 8.02 -6.56
C GLY A 192 -22.41 7.99 -6.38
N ASN A 193 -21.79 9.12 -6.02
CA ASN A 193 -20.34 9.24 -5.83
C ASN A 193 -19.98 10.41 -4.90
N LEU A 194 -18.73 10.44 -4.43
CA LEU A 194 -18.14 11.57 -3.72
C LEU A 194 -17.98 12.77 -4.65
N MET A 195 -18.42 13.95 -4.22
CA MET A 195 -18.24 15.17 -5.01
C MET A 195 -16.80 15.68 -4.93
N ALA A 196 -16.29 16.24 -6.03
CA ALA A 196 -14.93 16.79 -6.09
C ALA A 196 -14.67 17.88 -5.03
N GLY A 197 -15.70 18.69 -4.71
CA GLY A 197 -15.59 19.70 -3.65
C GLY A 197 -15.34 19.10 -2.26
N SER A 198 -16.00 17.99 -1.94
CA SER A 198 -15.89 17.31 -0.65
C SER A 198 -14.60 16.50 -0.54
N ALA A 199 -14.14 15.91 -1.64
CA ALA A 199 -12.80 15.33 -1.75
C ALA A 199 -11.71 16.38 -1.44
N ALA A 200 -11.74 17.51 -2.15
CA ALA A 200 -10.78 18.60 -1.94
C ALA A 200 -10.90 19.23 -0.54
N TRP A 201 -12.11 19.30 0.03
CA TRP A 201 -12.31 19.77 1.40
C TRP A 201 -11.66 18.83 2.41
N PHE A 202 -11.84 17.51 2.26
CA PHE A 202 -11.24 16.51 3.15
C PHE A 202 -9.72 16.63 3.16
N GLU A 203 -9.09 16.68 1.99
CA GLU A 203 -7.64 16.85 1.86
C GLU A 203 -7.16 18.12 2.56
N LYS A 204 -7.79 19.27 2.29
CA LYS A 204 -7.39 20.56 2.90
C LYS A 204 -7.66 20.66 4.39
N ASN A 205 -8.65 19.94 4.89
CA ASN A 205 -9.06 19.97 6.30
C ASN A 205 -8.64 18.71 7.06
N HIS A 206 -7.69 17.93 6.52
CA HIS A 206 -7.20 16.70 7.13
C HIS A 206 -6.77 16.86 8.60
N LYS A 207 -6.28 18.04 9.00
CA LYS A 207 -5.91 18.37 10.40
C LYS A 207 -7.09 18.36 11.39
N SER A 208 -8.32 18.38 10.90
CA SER A 208 -9.54 18.27 11.73
C SER A 208 -9.90 16.83 12.09
N PHE A 209 -9.20 15.84 11.53
CA PHE A 209 -9.46 14.42 11.72
C PHE A 209 -8.38 13.80 12.60
N ASP A 210 -8.78 13.19 13.71
CA ASP A 210 -7.89 12.32 14.47
C ASP A 210 -7.90 10.92 13.85
N PHE A 211 -6.79 10.53 13.21
CA PHE A 211 -6.63 9.22 12.56
C PHE A 211 -6.24 8.09 13.54
N ASP A 212 -6.19 8.36 14.85
CA ASP A 212 -6.28 7.31 15.86
C ASP A 212 -7.73 6.84 16.10
N ILE A 213 -8.73 7.60 15.63
CA ILE A 213 -10.14 7.21 15.70
C ILE A 213 -10.50 6.28 14.52
N PRO A 214 -11.08 5.09 14.78
CA PRO A 214 -11.43 4.08 13.75
C PRO A 214 -12.15 4.63 12.52
N LYS A 215 -13.27 5.34 12.70
CA LYS A 215 -14.07 5.88 11.59
C LYS A 215 -13.27 6.80 10.65
N ASN A 216 -12.41 7.65 11.22
CA ASN A 216 -11.64 8.63 10.46
C ASN A 216 -10.54 7.94 9.63
N ARG A 217 -9.84 6.97 10.24
CA ARG A 217 -8.78 6.23 9.56
C ARG A 217 -9.32 5.29 8.50
N LEU A 218 -10.45 4.63 8.77
CA LEU A 218 -11.14 3.81 7.78
C LEU A 218 -11.58 4.64 6.57
N TRP A 219 -12.18 5.81 6.82
CA TRP A 219 -12.53 6.74 5.76
C TRP A 219 -11.31 7.21 4.96
N ALA A 220 -10.22 7.61 5.62
CA ALA A 220 -8.99 8.02 4.95
C ALA A 220 -8.41 6.90 4.07
N ALA A 221 -8.42 5.66 4.56
CA ALA A 221 -7.96 4.50 3.80
C ALA A 221 -8.82 4.26 2.55
N ILE A 222 -10.15 4.34 2.71
CA ILE A 222 -11.08 4.16 1.59
C ILE A 222 -10.94 5.30 0.58
N TYR A 223 -10.80 6.54 1.05
CA TYR A 223 -10.56 7.72 0.23
C TYR A 223 -9.29 7.56 -0.63
N LEU A 224 -8.15 7.27 -0.01
CA LEU A 224 -6.87 7.15 -0.72
C LEU A 224 -6.86 6.00 -1.74
N LEU A 225 -7.50 4.87 -1.43
CA LEU A 225 -7.63 3.76 -2.38
C LEU A 225 -8.58 4.07 -3.55
N SER A 226 -9.57 4.92 -3.32
CA SER A 226 -10.55 5.30 -4.35
C SER A 226 -9.98 6.29 -5.37
N ASN A 227 -8.88 6.99 -5.05
CA ASN A 227 -8.17 7.82 -6.01
C ASN A 227 -7.39 6.97 -7.02
N GLU A 228 -7.65 7.18 -8.31
CA GLU A 228 -7.12 6.36 -9.41
C GLU A 228 -6.23 7.17 -10.34
N GLU A 229 -5.48 6.49 -11.20
CA GLU A 229 -4.88 7.18 -12.35
C GLU A 229 -5.96 7.84 -13.21
N THR A 230 -5.66 9.00 -13.80
CA THR A 230 -6.59 9.62 -14.77
C THR A 230 -6.72 8.74 -16.01
N ILE A 231 -7.75 8.97 -16.82
CA ILE A 231 -7.96 8.23 -18.08
C ILE A 231 -6.74 8.38 -18.99
N GLU A 232 -6.16 9.57 -19.07
CA GLU A 232 -4.95 9.88 -19.84
C GLU A 232 -3.75 9.07 -19.34
N MET A 233 -3.54 8.99 -18.02
CA MET A 233 -2.46 8.20 -17.42
C MET A 233 -2.63 6.70 -17.73
N LYS A 234 -3.85 6.16 -17.59
CA LYS A 234 -4.16 4.76 -17.91
C LYS A 234 -3.89 4.45 -19.39
N LEU A 235 -4.23 5.38 -20.30
CA LEU A 235 -3.98 5.26 -21.75
C LEU A 235 -2.49 5.34 -22.07
N ASP A 236 -1.78 6.32 -21.51
CA ASP A 236 -0.33 6.46 -21.67
C ASP A 236 0.39 5.17 -21.27
N ARG A 237 0.00 4.58 -20.14
CA ARG A 237 0.53 3.29 -19.67
C ARG A 237 0.21 2.16 -20.63
N TYR A 238 -1.03 2.07 -21.12
CA TYR A 238 -1.43 1.05 -22.10
C TYR A 238 -0.60 1.12 -23.39
N TYR A 239 -0.37 2.33 -23.92
CA TYR A 239 0.43 2.51 -25.14
C TYR A 239 1.94 2.33 -24.94
N LYS A 240 2.46 2.60 -23.74
CA LYS A 240 3.88 2.33 -23.41
C LYS A 240 4.21 0.84 -23.28
N ASN A 241 3.22 0.02 -22.95
CA ASN A 241 3.40 -1.42 -22.69
C ASN A 241 3.00 -2.31 -23.89
N LYS A 242 2.67 -1.72 -25.04
CA LYS A 242 2.45 -2.41 -26.32
C LYS A 242 3.73 -2.38 -27.15
#